data_AF-A0A958BBA8-F1
#
_entry.id   AF-A0A958BBA8-F1
#
_cell.length_a   1.000
_cell.length_b   1.000
_cell.length_c   1.000
_cell.angle_alpha   90.00
_cell.angle_beta   90.00
_cell.angle_gamma   90.00
#
_symmetry.space_group_name_H-M   'P 1'
#
loop_
_entity.id
_entity.type
_entity.pdbx_description
1 polymer ?
#
loop_
_entity_poly.entity_id
_entity_poly.type
_entity_poly.pdbx_seq_one_letter_code
_entity_poly.pdbx_strand_id
1 'polypeptide(L)'
;MVEDLARGVEPSGEGDIDPKHDVMPSASPGIEQIQLFQDSVEDYLQRVSKLGPLRGTLTKRHPVFGMFDAHQWHCMLGFHLMIHRRQAEYVVSKACGG
;
A
#
# COMPACT_ATOMS: atom_id res chain seq x y z
N MET A 1 -6.87 0.67 8.00
CA MET A 1 -6.16 -0.62 8.23
C MET A 1 -5.07 -0.52 9.30
N VAL A 2 -3.85 -0.05 8.99
CA VAL A 2 -2.74 -0.01 9.97
C VAL A 2 -3.10 0.81 11.20
N GLU A 3 -3.68 1.99 10.99
CA GLU A 3 -4.12 2.89 12.07
C GLU A 3 -5.20 2.25 12.96
N ASP A 4 -6.23 1.63 12.36
CA ASP A 4 -7.31 0.99 13.11
C ASP A 4 -6.77 -0.15 13.97
N LEU A 5 -5.96 -1.04 13.37
CA LEU A 5 -5.34 -2.16 14.10
C LEU A 5 -4.45 -1.68 15.24
N ALA A 6 -3.64 -0.64 15.01
CA ALA A 6 -2.77 -0.05 16.03
C ALA A 6 -3.55 0.62 17.18
N ARG A 7 -4.78 1.08 16.93
CA ARG A 7 -5.67 1.66 17.93
C ARG A 7 -6.57 0.62 18.61
N GLY A 8 -6.46 -0.66 18.23
CA GLY A 8 -7.36 -1.71 18.73
C GLY A 8 -8.79 -1.59 18.20
N VAL A 9 -8.97 -0.94 17.06
CA VAL A 9 -10.24 -0.79 16.37
C VAL A 9 -10.29 -1.84 15.25
N GLU A 10 -11.37 -2.61 15.19
CA GLU A 10 -11.64 -3.48 14.05
C GLU A 10 -11.75 -2.62 12.76
N PRO A 11 -10.90 -2.81 11.75
CA PRO A 11 -10.90 -1.96 10.57
C PRO A 11 -12.21 -2.11 9.81
N SER A 12 -12.99 -1.04 9.73
CA SER A 12 -14.25 -1.02 9.00
C SER A 12 -14.02 -1.30 7.51
N GLY A 13 -14.75 -2.28 6.98
CA GLY A 13 -14.74 -2.66 5.57
C GLY A 13 -13.51 -3.47 5.14
N GLU A 14 -13.71 -4.69 4.66
CA GLU A 14 -13.16 -5.00 3.35
C GLU A 14 -13.97 -4.14 2.38
N GLY A 15 -13.39 -3.04 1.92
CA GLY A 15 -13.81 -2.56 0.61
C GLY A 15 -13.41 -3.68 -0.32
N ASP A 16 -14.41 -4.32 -0.94
CA ASP A 16 -14.23 -5.39 -1.92
C ASP A 16 -13.61 -4.75 -3.17
N ILE A 17 -12.32 -4.37 -3.06
CA ILE A 17 -11.56 -3.80 -4.16
C ILE A 17 -11.45 -4.95 -5.15
N ASP A 18 -12.06 -4.82 -6.33
CA ASP A 18 -11.84 -5.77 -7.41
C ASP A 18 -10.42 -5.50 -7.95
N PRO A 19 -9.44 -6.38 -7.65
CA PRO A 19 -8.05 -6.11 -7.99
C PRO A 19 -7.81 -6.16 -9.51
N LYS A 20 -8.80 -6.57 -10.32
CA LYS A 20 -8.72 -6.54 -11.78
C LYS A 20 -9.23 -5.24 -12.39
N HIS A 21 -10.00 -4.45 -11.64
CA HIS A 21 -10.66 -3.25 -12.16
C HIS A 21 -10.27 -2.00 -11.38
N ASP A 22 -10.27 -2.06 -10.05
CA ASP A 22 -10.19 -0.88 -9.18
C ASP A 22 -8.76 -0.35 -8.98
N VAL A 23 -7.75 -1.13 -9.35
CA VAL A 23 -6.32 -0.79 -9.19
C VAL A 23 -5.58 -0.71 -10.52
N MET A 24 -6.31 -0.77 -11.64
CA MET A 24 -5.71 -0.64 -12.96
C MET A 24 -5.33 0.83 -13.24
N PRO A 25 -4.18 1.11 -13.87
CA PRO A 25 -3.82 2.46 -14.27
C PRO A 25 -4.89 3.05 -15.21
N SER A 26 -5.11 4.36 -15.14
CA SER A 26 -5.92 5.03 -16.15
C SER A 26 -5.27 4.89 -17.53
N ALA A 27 -6.06 5.01 -18.61
CA ALA A 27 -5.55 4.91 -19.96
C ALA A 27 -4.61 6.07 -20.35
N SER A 28 -4.61 7.18 -19.60
CA SER A 28 -3.80 8.36 -19.86
C SER A 28 -3.49 9.10 -18.55
N PRO A 29 -2.61 8.54 -17.70
CA PRO A 29 -2.24 9.18 -16.45
C PRO A 29 -1.36 10.41 -16.73
N GLY A 30 -1.73 11.56 -16.18
CA GLY A 30 -0.93 12.78 -16.27
C GLY A 30 0.18 12.85 -15.22
N ILE A 31 1.02 13.89 -15.31
CA ILE A 31 2.16 14.10 -14.42
C ILE A 31 1.74 14.33 -12.96
N GLU A 32 0.52 14.82 -12.74
CA GLU A 32 -0.06 15.04 -11.42
C GLU A 32 -0.12 13.77 -10.56
N GLN A 33 -0.14 12.59 -11.18
CA GLN A 33 -0.11 11.31 -10.48
C GLN A 33 1.16 11.12 -9.65
N ILE A 34 2.28 11.72 -10.06
CA ILE A 34 3.54 11.67 -9.30
C ILE A 34 3.38 12.42 -7.97
N GLN A 35 2.82 13.63 -8.02
CA GLN A 35 2.62 14.43 -6.81
C GLN A 35 1.60 13.77 -5.88
N LEU A 36 0.47 13.29 -6.42
CA LEU A 36 -0.54 12.56 -5.64
C LEU A 36 0.06 11.33 -4.95
N PHE A 37 0.93 10.59 -5.64
CA PHE A 37 1.62 9.45 -5.05
C PHE A 37 2.56 9.88 -3.92
N GLN A 38 3.39 10.91 -4.14
CA GLN A 38 4.30 11.44 -3.13
C GLN A 38 3.56 11.92 -1.88
N ASP A 39 2.50 12.70 -2.06
CA ASP A 39 1.65 13.20 -0.98
C ASP A 39 1.03 12.04 -0.20
N SER A 40 0.53 11.01 -0.89
CA SER A 40 -0.08 9.84 -0.23
C SER A 40 0.90 9.06 0.65
N VAL A 41 2.17 8.97 0.24
CA VAL A 41 3.23 8.30 1.00
C VAL A 41 3.62 9.14 2.20
N GLU A 42 3.84 10.44 2.03
CA GLU A 42 4.18 11.36 3.12
C GLU A 42 3.08 11.40 4.18
N ASP A 43 1.83 11.54 3.75
CA ASP A 43 0.65 11.48 4.61
C ASP A 43 0.58 10.18 5.42
N TYR A 44 0.88 9.04 4.78
CA TYR A 44 0.93 7.76 5.47
C TYR A 44 2.05 7.72 6.52
N LEU A 45 3.26 8.19 6.18
CA LEU A 45 4.40 8.24 7.10
C LEU A 45 4.12 9.16 8.30
N GLN A 46 3.47 10.30 8.07
CA GLN A 46 3.06 11.21 9.14
C GLN A 46 1.99 10.61 10.06
N ARG A 47 1.07 9.79 9.53
CA ARG A 47 0.09 9.07 10.36
C ARG A 47 0.76 7.96 11.17
N VAL A 48 1.54 7.08 10.53
CA VAL A 48 2.11 5.91 11.19
C VAL A 48 3.13 6.28 12.27
N SER A 49 3.87 7.38 12.10
CA SER A 49 4.84 7.87 13.09
C SER A 49 4.22 8.33 14.42
N LYS A 50 2.90 8.60 14.42
CA LYS A 50 2.14 9.02 15.60
C LYS A 50 1.46 7.85 16.32
N LEU A 51 1.56 6.64 15.78
CA LEU A 51 0.96 5.45 16.36
C LEU A 51 1.85 4.86 17.45
N GLY A 52 1.22 4.15 18.39
CA GLY A 52 1.92 3.35 19.41
C GLY A 52 2.56 2.08 18.83
N PRO A 53 2.81 1.06 19.68
CA PRO A 53 3.36 -0.21 19.23
C PRO A 53 2.53 -0.84 18.12
N LEU A 54 3.17 -1.20 17.01
CA LEU A 54 2.51 -1.83 15.86
C LEU A 54 2.52 -3.37 15.91
N ARG A 55 3.40 -3.95 16.75
CA ARG A 55 3.54 -5.41 16.88
C ARG A 55 2.56 -5.96 17.90
N GLY A 56 1.95 -7.10 17.58
CA GLY A 56 1.04 -7.78 18.50
C GLY A 56 -0.31 -7.06 18.68
N THR A 57 -0.66 -6.17 17.74
CA THR A 57 -1.97 -5.53 17.70
C THR A 57 -3.04 -6.51 17.23
N LEU A 58 -4.29 -6.05 17.10
CA LEU A 58 -5.31 -6.79 16.36
C LEU A 58 -4.81 -7.15 14.95
N THR A 59 -5.39 -8.20 14.39
CA THR A 59 -5.01 -8.75 13.09
C THR A 59 -6.16 -8.74 12.10
N LYS A 60 -5.87 -8.43 10.83
CA LYS A 60 -6.82 -8.60 9.72
C LYS A 60 -6.20 -9.42 8.60
N ARG A 61 -7.03 -10.21 7.91
CA ARG A 61 -6.59 -11.13 6.85
C ARG A 61 -6.12 -10.37 5.62
N HIS A 62 -4.87 -10.59 5.22
CA HIS A 62 -4.37 -10.28 3.89
C HIS A 62 -4.84 -11.36 2.90
N PRO A 63 -5.31 -11.01 1.68
CA PRO A 63 -5.87 -11.97 0.72
C PRO A 63 -4.95 -13.15 0.39
N VAL A 64 -3.64 -12.89 0.32
CA VAL A 64 -2.60 -13.87 -0.05
C VAL A 64 -1.84 -14.46 1.14
N PHE A 65 -1.50 -13.66 2.16
CA PHE A 65 -0.50 -14.02 3.18
C PHE A 65 -1.10 -14.40 4.54
N GLY A 66 -2.42 -14.36 4.68
CA GLY A 66 -3.10 -14.70 5.92
C GLY A 66 -3.17 -13.53 6.90
N MET A 67 -3.19 -13.81 8.21
CA MET A 67 -3.46 -12.80 9.24
C MET A 67 -2.25 -11.90 9.47
N PHE A 68 -2.46 -10.58 9.39
CA PHE A 68 -1.43 -9.57 9.64
C PHE A 68 -1.84 -8.60 10.75
N ASP A 69 -0.90 -8.33 11.66
CA ASP A 69 -0.96 -7.22 12.60
C ASP A 69 -0.61 -5.88 11.92
N ALA A 70 -0.69 -4.76 12.65
CA ALA A 70 -0.41 -3.43 12.12
C ALA A 70 1.03 -3.31 11.58
N HIS A 71 2.00 -3.96 12.24
CA HIS A 71 3.38 -3.99 11.80
C HIS A 71 3.55 -4.73 10.47
N GLN A 72 2.95 -5.90 10.31
CA GLN A 72 3.00 -6.66 9.06
C GLN A 72 2.32 -5.91 7.92
N TRP A 73 1.17 -5.27 8.16
CA TRP A 73 0.53 -4.38 7.18
C TRP A 73 1.38 -3.16 6.82
N HIS A 74 2.11 -2.58 7.78
CA HIS A 74 3.07 -1.51 7.51
C HIS A 74 4.24 -1.98 6.63
N CYS A 75 4.83 -3.13 6.95
CA CYS A 75 5.90 -3.71 6.14
C CYS A 75 5.43 -4.07 4.72
N MET A 76 4.18 -4.50 4.56
CA MET A 76 3.60 -4.82 3.25
C MET A 76 3.56 -3.61 2.32
N LEU A 77 3.30 -2.40 2.83
CA LEU A 77 3.36 -1.19 1.99
C LEU A 77 4.75 -1.05 1.37
N GLY A 78 5.81 -1.12 2.17
CA GLY A 78 7.18 -1.00 1.68
C GLY A 78 7.56 -2.11 0.69
N PHE A 79 7.19 -3.35 1.00
CA PHE A 79 7.39 -4.49 0.09
C PHE A 79 6.65 -4.32 -1.24
N HIS A 80 5.40 -3.87 -1.20
CA HIS A 80 4.55 -3.64 -2.36
C HIS A 80 5.14 -2.54 -3.28
N LEU A 81 5.58 -1.41 -2.71
CA LEU A 81 6.24 -0.35 -3.47
C LEU A 81 7.56 -0.81 -4.12
N MET A 82 8.33 -1.66 -3.43
CA MET A 82 9.55 -2.25 -4.01
C MET A 82 9.23 -3.13 -5.24
N ILE A 83 8.17 -3.92 -5.20
CA ILE A 83 7.71 -4.71 -6.36
C ILE A 83 7.36 -3.78 -7.52
N HIS A 84 6.55 -2.75 -7.27
CA HIS A 84 6.12 -1.82 -8.31
C HIS A 84 7.27 -1.04 -8.93
N ARG A 85 8.25 -0.62 -8.12
CA ARG A 85 9.48 -0.01 -8.65
C ARG A 85 10.19 -0.94 -9.64
N ARG A 86 10.40 -2.21 -9.27
CA ARG A 86 11.06 -3.18 -10.15
C ARG A 86 10.27 -3.42 -11.43
N GLN A 87 8.94 -3.46 -11.34
CA GLN A 87 8.07 -3.57 -12.52
C GLN A 87 8.20 -2.35 -13.42
N ALA A 88 8.21 -1.13 -12.86
CA ALA A 88 8.40 0.09 -13.63
C ALA A 88 9.76 0.15 -14.31
N GLU A 89 10.84 -0.17 -13.58
CA GLU A 89 12.19 -0.29 -14.13
C GLU A 89 12.25 -1.31 -15.28
N TYR A 90 11.59 -2.47 -15.12
CA TYR A 90 11.48 -3.47 -16.18
C TYR A 90 10.74 -2.93 -17.40
N VAL A 91 9.59 -2.29 -17.23
CA VAL A 91 8.82 -1.70 -18.35
C VAL A 91 9.64 -0.65 -19.09
N VAL A 92 10.31 0.26 -18.37
CA VAL A 92 11.21 1.26 -18.98
C VAL A 92 12.32 0.58 -19.77
N SER A 93 12.95 -0.45 -19.21
CA SER A 93 14.01 -1.21 -19.91
C SER A 93 13.52 -1.86 -21.20
N LYS A 94 12.24 -2.28 -21.26
CA LYS A 94 11.64 -2.89 -22.46
C LYS A 94 11.12 -1.86 -23.45
N ALA A 95 10.60 -0.73 -22.99
CA ALA A 95 10.08 0.33 -23.83
C ALA A 95 11.18 1.15 -24.53
N CYS A 96 12.32 1.34 -23.86
CA CYS A 96 13.45 2.10 -24.41
C CYS A 96 14.42 1.27 -25.26
N GLY A 97 14.15 -0.03 -25.46
CA GLY A 97 14.99 -0.92 -26.28
C GLY A 97 16.30 -1.30 -25.59
N GLY A 98 16.36 -2.54 -25.10
CA GLY A 98 17.61 -3.31 -25.10
C GLY A 98 17.69 -4.12 -26.38
#